data_AF-E4WUF8-F1
#
_entry.id   AF-E4WUF8-F1
#
_cell.length_a   1.000
_cell.length_b   1.000
_cell.length_c   1.000
_cell.angle_alpha   90.00
_cell.angle_beta   90.00
_cell.angle_gamma   90.00
#
_symmetry.space_group_name_H-M   'P 1'
#
loop_
_entity.id
_entity.type
_entity.pdbx_description
1 polymer ?
#
loop_
_entity_poly.entity_id
_entity_poly.type
_entity_poly.pdbx_seq_one_letter_code
_entity_poly.pdbx_strand_id
1 'polypeptide(L)'
;MPLFDPDRDGFSGDSDGLRGKWWRGEDTSPLEADIYPGRKPQNEDRVIDSNSNGVFGVDEHGVAYERLYCDNHPPVGVAILGDSAGAHFSLPPSWFRPTEFNEKTFNNLFMLLLNELDWPQLSWATGHSENCWMDDIHSFSDIQMDSIYKRLVERNRCGLNDYQNQANNGARITSMADKIVKGLSRKTSDNRLVVFLSLIGNDVCNGRFPTENSFTSAEKFEEKTVETLDYLNTILPEGSTVVMTGLANGSVLWDLMNEKMHPLGEYRNNMGYPEIYEYLECLQISPCNGWMSNNATLREVTTDHAMMLSDVAEMVIDRSEYSNFKALYYPFDIEESINEWEAQGGEGWQLIELVDGFHPSQTSMVLTANMFWNQIMEDYPEAFGEVNPWNDKIKEIQQKNLGYHTCDVEPEQ
;
A
#
# COMPACT_ATOMS: atom_id res chain seq x y z
N MET A 1 1.60 2.04 14.63
CA MET A 1 0.50 1.63 15.52
C MET A 1 -0.44 2.80 15.68
N PRO A 2 -1.76 2.56 15.74
CA PRO A 2 -2.74 3.62 15.95
C PRO A 2 -2.48 4.38 17.24
N LEU A 3 -2.72 5.70 17.24
CA LEU A 3 -2.64 6.49 18.47
C LEU A 3 -3.80 6.16 19.43
N PHE A 4 -4.97 5.85 18.85
CA PHE A 4 -6.20 5.51 19.57
C PHE A 4 -6.49 4.02 19.40
N ASP A 5 -5.94 3.24 20.33
CA ASP A 5 -6.02 1.77 20.40
C ASP A 5 -6.04 1.37 21.89
N PRO A 6 -7.23 1.40 22.54
CA PRO A 6 -7.34 1.21 23.98
C PRO A 6 -7.00 -0.21 24.45
N ASP A 7 -7.32 -1.23 23.65
CA ASP A 7 -7.13 -2.63 23.98
C ASP A 7 -5.82 -3.23 23.46
N ARG A 8 -5.12 -2.50 22.59
CA ARG A 8 -3.77 -2.78 22.07
C ARG A 8 -3.71 -3.95 21.12
N ASP A 9 -4.76 -4.16 20.35
CA ASP A 9 -4.81 -5.16 19.28
C ASP A 9 -4.14 -4.68 17.97
N GLY A 10 -3.81 -3.39 17.88
CA GLY A 10 -3.18 -2.77 16.74
C GLY A 10 -4.13 -2.26 15.65
N PHE A 11 -5.42 -2.24 15.91
CA PHE A 11 -6.46 -1.66 15.07
C PHE A 11 -7.11 -0.49 15.81
N SER A 12 -8.01 0.24 15.15
CA SER A 12 -8.67 1.41 15.74
C SER A 12 -10.12 1.45 15.30
N GLY A 13 -11.04 1.60 16.25
CA GLY A 13 -12.44 1.96 15.97
C GLY A 13 -12.68 3.47 15.97
N ASP A 14 -11.84 4.22 16.69
CA ASP A 14 -12.09 5.60 17.08
C ASP A 14 -11.43 6.66 16.20
N SER A 15 -10.53 6.27 15.29
CA SER A 15 -9.78 7.23 14.45
C SER A 15 -9.56 6.72 13.03
N ASP A 16 -9.76 7.59 12.03
CA ASP A 16 -9.45 7.26 10.64
C ASP A 16 -7.94 7.44 10.37
N GLY A 17 -7.39 8.61 10.72
CA GLY A 17 -5.96 8.93 10.60
C GLY A 17 -5.12 8.50 11.80
N LEU A 18 -3.91 9.04 11.94
CA LEU A 18 -2.98 8.72 13.04
C LEU A 18 -2.74 7.20 13.19
N ARG A 19 -2.53 6.54 12.04
CA ARG A 19 -2.37 5.08 11.92
C ARG A 19 -3.64 4.26 12.24
N GLY A 20 -4.83 4.87 12.19
CA GLY A 20 -6.14 4.25 12.39
C GLY A 20 -6.73 3.59 11.13
N LYS A 21 -8.05 3.75 10.91
CA LYS A 21 -8.85 2.99 9.91
C LYS A 21 -8.45 3.17 8.44
N TRP A 22 -7.82 4.28 8.09
CA TRP A 22 -7.26 4.41 6.73
C TRP A 22 -6.03 3.53 6.51
N TRP A 23 -5.37 3.13 7.59
CA TRP A 23 -4.17 2.30 7.54
C TRP A 23 -4.49 0.82 7.71
N ARG A 24 -5.53 0.47 8.48
CA ARG A 24 -5.89 -0.92 8.78
C ARG A 24 -7.39 -1.06 8.89
N GLY A 25 -7.89 -2.28 8.88
CA GLY A 25 -9.31 -2.53 9.15
C GLY A 25 -9.83 -1.83 10.40
N GLU A 26 -11.10 -1.45 10.35
CA GLU A 26 -11.83 -0.90 11.49
C GLU A 26 -11.97 -1.95 12.60
N ASP A 27 -11.60 -1.58 13.81
CA ASP A 27 -11.89 -2.37 14.98
C ASP A 27 -13.34 -2.08 15.45
N THR A 28 -14.15 -3.14 15.42
CA THR A 28 -15.58 -3.07 15.77
C THR A 28 -15.83 -3.19 17.28
N SER A 29 -14.80 -3.43 18.09
CA SER A 29 -14.88 -3.55 19.54
C SER A 29 -13.62 -3.00 20.26
N PRO A 30 -13.44 -1.66 20.34
CA PRO A 30 -12.21 -0.99 20.80
C PRO A 30 -11.83 -1.15 22.28
N LEU A 31 -12.50 -2.05 23.00
CA LEU A 31 -12.23 -2.37 24.39
C LEU A 31 -11.93 -3.87 24.58
N GLU A 32 -11.95 -4.68 23.52
CA GLU A 32 -11.89 -6.13 23.55
C GLU A 32 -10.83 -6.63 22.56
N ALA A 33 -9.57 -6.74 23.01
CA ALA A 33 -8.39 -7.11 22.19
C ALA A 33 -8.46 -8.49 21.49
N ASP A 34 -9.55 -9.22 21.69
CA ASP A 34 -9.85 -10.51 21.07
C ASP A 34 -10.87 -10.40 19.92
N ILE A 35 -11.32 -9.19 19.57
CA ILE A 35 -12.19 -8.87 18.44
C ILE A 35 -11.43 -7.91 17.52
N TYR A 36 -11.02 -8.37 16.34
CA TYR A 36 -10.26 -7.55 15.40
C TYR A 36 -10.24 -8.13 13.98
N PRO A 37 -10.00 -7.30 12.95
CA PRO A 37 -9.88 -7.75 11.57
C PRO A 37 -8.92 -8.93 11.35
N GLY A 38 -9.43 -9.94 10.63
CA GLY A 38 -8.63 -11.07 10.14
C GLY A 38 -8.45 -12.23 11.12
N ARG A 39 -8.99 -12.14 12.34
CA ARG A 39 -9.08 -13.25 13.28
C ARG A 39 -9.94 -14.40 12.70
N LYS A 40 -9.69 -15.64 13.16
CA LYS A 40 -10.67 -16.73 12.99
C LYS A 40 -11.89 -16.51 13.91
N PRO A 41 -13.11 -16.80 13.43
CA PRO A 41 -14.33 -16.52 14.19
C PRO A 41 -14.41 -17.31 15.50
N GLN A 42 -14.86 -16.65 16.56
CA GLN A 42 -15.05 -17.23 17.88
C GLN A 42 -16.47 -17.76 18.03
N ASN A 43 -16.61 -19.06 18.34
CA ASN A 43 -17.91 -19.72 18.40
C ASN A 43 -18.75 -19.49 17.13
N GLU A 44 -18.12 -19.53 15.96
CA GLU A 44 -18.75 -19.31 14.64
C GLU A 44 -19.45 -17.93 14.54
N ASP A 45 -19.06 -16.95 15.36
CA ASP A 45 -19.63 -15.61 15.43
C ASP A 45 -21.17 -15.61 15.56
N ARG A 46 -21.71 -16.56 16.32
CA ARG A 46 -23.16 -16.74 16.50
C ARG A 46 -23.87 -15.53 17.13
N VAL A 47 -23.14 -14.69 17.86
CA VAL A 47 -23.69 -13.56 18.63
C VAL A 47 -22.89 -12.28 18.44
N ILE A 48 -21.56 -12.40 18.42
CA ILE A 48 -20.63 -11.28 18.31
C ILE A 48 -19.78 -11.53 17.07
N ASP A 49 -19.59 -10.48 16.26
CA ASP A 49 -18.61 -10.44 15.18
C ASP A 49 -17.22 -10.27 15.80
N SER A 50 -16.42 -11.33 15.77
CA SER A 50 -15.11 -11.38 16.42
C SER A 50 -13.94 -11.12 15.46
N ASN A 51 -14.22 -11.06 14.17
CA ASN A 51 -13.22 -10.81 13.12
C ASN A 51 -13.51 -9.54 12.30
N SER A 52 -14.52 -8.76 12.71
CA SER A 52 -14.89 -7.46 12.18
C SER A 52 -15.20 -7.46 10.68
N ASN A 53 -15.66 -8.59 10.14
CA ASN A 53 -15.98 -8.73 8.71
C ASN A 53 -17.47 -8.48 8.40
N GLY A 54 -18.29 -8.22 9.44
CA GLY A 54 -19.72 -7.96 9.34
C GLY A 54 -20.60 -9.21 9.22
N VAL A 55 -20.06 -10.43 9.35
CA VAL A 55 -20.77 -11.69 9.20
C VAL A 55 -20.88 -12.40 10.55
N PHE A 56 -22.03 -12.21 11.19
CA PHE A 56 -22.32 -12.81 12.50
C PHE A 56 -23.82 -13.07 12.65
N GLY A 57 -24.20 -13.90 13.62
CA GLY A 57 -25.57 -14.31 13.87
C GLY A 57 -25.90 -15.69 13.30
N VAL A 58 -27.19 -16.02 13.27
CA VAL A 58 -27.69 -17.34 12.84
C VAL A 58 -28.83 -17.21 11.84
N ASP A 59 -29.00 -18.24 11.02
CA ASP A 59 -30.15 -18.43 10.13
C ASP A 59 -31.42 -18.84 10.90
N GLU A 60 -32.52 -19.06 10.16
CA GLU A 60 -33.80 -19.48 10.72
C GLU A 60 -33.77 -20.88 11.38
N HIS A 61 -32.74 -21.67 11.11
CA HIS A 61 -32.52 -23.00 11.68
C HIS A 61 -31.49 -23.01 12.82
N GLY A 62 -30.93 -21.84 13.17
CA GLY A 62 -29.95 -21.69 14.23
C GLY A 62 -28.52 -22.05 13.83
N VAL A 63 -28.20 -22.17 12.54
CA VAL A 63 -26.84 -22.36 12.03
C VAL A 63 -26.18 -21.00 11.85
N ALA A 64 -24.92 -20.86 12.26
CA ALA A 64 -24.21 -19.60 12.17
C ALA A 64 -23.94 -19.20 10.71
N TYR A 65 -24.05 -17.91 10.39
CA TYR A 65 -23.76 -17.44 9.02
C TYR A 65 -22.30 -17.65 8.63
N GLU A 66 -21.37 -17.42 9.57
CA GLU A 66 -19.95 -17.64 9.34
C GLU A 66 -19.64 -19.09 8.97
N ARG A 67 -20.32 -20.02 9.65
CA ARG A 67 -20.24 -21.44 9.33
C ARG A 67 -20.82 -21.80 7.96
N LEU A 68 -21.94 -21.19 7.59
CA LEU A 68 -22.59 -21.47 6.31
C LEU A 68 -21.77 -20.95 5.13
N TYR A 69 -21.19 -19.76 5.27
CA TYR A 69 -20.69 -18.99 4.14
C TYR A 69 -19.17 -18.81 4.11
N CYS A 70 -18.46 -19.00 5.23
CA CYS A 70 -17.01 -18.74 5.33
C CYS A 70 -16.17 -19.98 5.69
N ASP A 71 -16.68 -20.96 6.46
CA ASP A 71 -15.88 -22.11 6.93
C ASP A 71 -15.18 -22.92 5.82
N ASN A 72 -15.87 -23.17 4.71
CA ASN A 72 -15.31 -23.92 3.56
C ASN A 72 -14.55 -23.03 2.57
N HIS A 73 -14.56 -21.72 2.80
CA HIS A 73 -13.94 -20.70 1.95
C HIS A 73 -13.20 -19.71 2.86
N PRO A 74 -12.14 -20.13 3.56
CA PRO A 74 -11.46 -19.28 4.53
C PRO A 74 -10.91 -18.02 3.84
N PRO A 75 -11.10 -16.83 4.44
CA PRO A 75 -10.63 -15.59 3.85
C PRO A 75 -9.10 -15.47 3.91
N VAL A 76 -8.59 -14.53 3.11
CA VAL A 76 -7.18 -14.15 3.08
C VAL A 76 -7.09 -12.65 3.26
N GLY A 77 -6.34 -12.20 4.25
CA GLY A 77 -6.04 -10.79 4.43
C GLY A 77 -4.93 -10.32 3.50
N VAL A 78 -4.73 -9.01 3.43
CA VAL A 78 -3.55 -8.41 2.79
C VAL A 78 -2.84 -7.40 3.68
N ALA A 79 -1.52 -7.42 3.64
CA ALA A 79 -0.71 -6.39 4.27
C ALA A 79 0.39 -5.90 3.34
N ILE A 80 0.81 -4.65 3.52
CA ILE A 80 2.01 -4.10 2.90
C ILE A 80 2.98 -3.60 3.97
N LEU A 81 4.21 -4.10 3.91
CA LEU A 81 5.39 -3.60 4.60
C LEU A 81 6.15 -2.73 3.60
N GLY A 82 5.80 -1.44 3.56
CA GLY A 82 6.22 -0.55 2.47
C GLY A 82 6.95 0.71 2.90
N ASP A 83 7.28 1.52 1.91
CA ASP A 83 7.75 2.89 2.06
C ASP A 83 6.65 3.91 1.67
N SER A 84 7.03 5.13 1.33
CA SER A 84 6.11 6.19 0.90
C SER A 84 5.29 5.81 -0.33
N ALA A 85 5.83 5.02 -1.26
CA ALA A 85 5.04 4.55 -2.39
C ALA A 85 3.98 3.53 -1.96
N GLY A 86 4.32 2.65 -1.00
CA GLY A 86 3.36 1.69 -0.43
C GLY A 86 2.26 2.34 0.42
N ALA A 87 2.56 3.47 1.07
CA ALA A 87 1.59 4.29 1.79
C ALA A 87 0.76 5.21 0.87
N HIS A 88 1.16 5.34 -0.39
CA HIS A 88 0.69 6.35 -1.33
C HIS A 88 0.85 7.79 -0.80
N PHE A 89 2.10 8.20 -0.61
CA PHE A 89 2.42 9.62 -0.42
C PHE A 89 1.94 10.41 -1.65
N SER A 90 1.12 11.43 -1.43
CA SER A 90 0.63 12.29 -2.50
C SER A 90 0.26 13.67 -1.97
N LEU A 91 0.69 14.69 -2.70
CA LEU A 91 0.37 16.09 -2.43
C LEU A 91 -0.58 16.59 -3.52
N PRO A 92 -1.78 17.09 -3.16
CA PRO A 92 -2.73 17.61 -4.14
C PRO A 92 -2.10 18.73 -5.00
N PRO A 93 -2.05 18.59 -6.34
CA PRO A 93 -1.50 19.63 -7.22
C PRO A 93 -2.26 20.96 -7.10
N SER A 94 -3.55 20.89 -6.75
CA SER A 94 -4.42 22.04 -6.50
C SER A 94 -3.92 22.94 -5.37
N TRP A 95 -3.10 22.44 -4.43
CA TRP A 95 -2.45 23.25 -3.40
C TRP A 95 -1.31 24.11 -3.95
N PHE A 96 -0.79 23.76 -5.13
CA PHE A 96 0.37 24.39 -5.78
C PHE A 96 0.02 25.15 -7.06
N ARG A 97 -1.27 25.12 -7.46
CA ARG A 97 -1.80 25.82 -8.64
C ARG A 97 -2.73 26.95 -8.21
N PRO A 98 -2.25 28.20 -8.07
CA PRO A 98 -3.08 29.34 -7.67
C PRO A 98 -4.30 29.58 -8.55
N THR A 99 -4.29 29.08 -9.79
CA THR A 99 -5.41 29.14 -10.74
C THR A 99 -6.56 28.21 -10.39
N GLU A 100 -6.34 27.18 -9.56
CA GLU A 100 -7.34 26.20 -9.13
C GLU A 100 -7.87 26.51 -7.71
N PHE A 101 -7.30 27.51 -7.03
CA PHE A 101 -7.66 27.84 -5.65
C PHE A 101 -9.14 28.26 -5.53
N ASN A 102 -9.84 27.58 -4.64
CA ASN A 102 -11.22 27.84 -4.26
C ASN A 102 -11.43 27.50 -2.78
N GLU A 103 -12.67 27.59 -2.29
CA GLU A 103 -12.99 27.36 -0.87
C GLU A 103 -12.76 25.92 -0.39
N LYS A 104 -12.72 24.94 -1.30
CA LYS A 104 -12.53 23.52 -0.99
C LYS A 104 -11.07 23.06 -1.11
N THR A 105 -10.16 23.87 -1.67
CA THR A 105 -8.79 23.48 -2.02
C THR A 105 -8.02 22.82 -0.86
N PHE A 106 -8.25 23.25 0.40
CA PHE A 106 -7.51 22.74 1.56
C PHE A 106 -8.36 21.91 2.53
N ASN A 107 -9.53 21.44 2.11
CA ASN A 107 -10.44 20.66 2.98
C ASN A 107 -9.79 19.36 3.49
N ASN A 108 -8.92 18.77 2.68
CA ASN A 108 -8.16 17.55 2.97
C ASN A 108 -6.87 17.78 3.77
N LEU A 109 -6.48 19.03 4.07
CA LEU A 109 -5.19 19.33 4.72
C LEU A 109 -5.05 18.66 6.09
N PHE A 110 -6.07 18.76 6.95
CA PHE A 110 -6.00 18.14 8.28
C PHE A 110 -5.94 16.62 8.20
N MET A 111 -6.73 16.02 7.29
CA MET A 111 -6.69 14.59 7.03
C MET A 111 -5.27 14.16 6.65
N LEU A 112 -4.66 14.84 5.68
CA LEU A 112 -3.32 14.50 5.22
C LEU A 112 -2.25 14.66 6.29
N LEU A 113 -2.32 15.71 7.10
CA LEU A 113 -1.39 15.89 8.21
C LEU A 113 -1.48 14.77 9.25
N LEU A 114 -2.69 14.26 9.52
CA LEU A 114 -2.89 13.12 10.42
C LEU A 114 -2.42 11.79 9.82
N ASN A 115 -2.25 11.73 8.49
CA ASN A 115 -1.72 10.58 7.77
C ASN A 115 -0.29 10.77 7.28
N GLU A 116 0.47 11.74 7.81
CA GLU A 116 1.87 11.91 7.40
C GLU A 116 2.03 12.23 5.90
N LEU A 117 0.99 12.82 5.28
CA LEU A 117 0.81 13.12 3.85
C LEU A 117 0.59 11.88 2.94
N ASP A 118 0.24 10.76 3.57
CA ASP A 118 -0.05 9.51 2.88
C ASP A 118 -1.56 9.29 2.69
N TRP A 119 -1.90 8.50 1.67
CA TRP A 119 -3.25 8.10 1.33
C TRP A 119 -3.38 6.57 1.29
N PRO A 120 -3.15 5.86 2.41
CA PRO A 120 -3.17 4.39 2.45
C PRO A 120 -4.52 3.80 2.04
N GLN A 121 -5.61 4.54 2.26
CA GLN A 121 -6.97 4.21 1.81
C GLN A 121 -7.15 4.29 0.29
N LEU A 122 -6.14 4.81 -0.42
CA LEU A 122 -6.02 4.84 -1.87
C LEU A 122 -4.73 4.18 -2.41
N SER A 123 -4.06 3.36 -1.59
CA SER A 123 -2.86 2.64 -2.03
C SER A 123 -3.18 1.40 -2.86
N TRP A 124 -2.23 0.95 -3.68
CA TRP A 124 -2.39 -0.22 -4.55
C TRP A 124 -2.63 -1.54 -3.78
N ALA A 125 -2.08 -1.69 -2.58
CA ALA A 125 -2.22 -2.91 -1.79
C ALA A 125 -3.49 -2.90 -0.93
N THR A 126 -3.77 -1.79 -0.23
CA THR A 126 -4.77 -1.73 0.85
C THR A 126 -5.85 -0.67 0.64
N GLY A 127 -5.88 -0.03 -0.53
CA GLY A 127 -6.87 0.99 -0.83
C GLY A 127 -8.29 0.42 -0.74
N HIS A 128 -9.19 1.14 -0.06
CA HIS A 128 -10.53 0.65 0.29
C HIS A 128 -11.61 1.72 0.17
N SER A 129 -11.23 2.96 -0.14
CA SER A 129 -12.18 4.03 -0.38
C SER A 129 -13.06 3.71 -1.58
N GLU A 130 -14.37 3.99 -1.47
CA GLU A 130 -15.33 3.96 -2.57
C GLU A 130 -15.20 5.19 -3.49
N ASN A 131 -13.97 5.65 -3.70
CA ASN A 131 -13.61 6.88 -4.41
C ASN A 131 -14.15 8.16 -3.74
N CYS A 132 -14.11 8.29 -2.42
CA CYS A 132 -14.63 9.48 -1.74
C CYS A 132 -13.74 10.74 -1.86
N TRP A 133 -12.59 10.63 -2.53
CA TRP A 133 -11.54 11.65 -2.55
C TRP A 133 -11.12 12.00 -3.99
N MET A 134 -12.04 11.84 -4.96
CA MET A 134 -11.71 11.90 -6.38
C MET A 134 -11.20 13.26 -6.86
N ASP A 135 -11.56 14.33 -6.16
CA ASP A 135 -11.17 15.69 -6.51
C ASP A 135 -9.82 16.08 -5.89
N ASP A 136 -9.34 15.33 -4.88
CA ASP A 136 -8.16 15.68 -4.10
C ASP A 136 -6.88 15.01 -4.61
N ILE A 137 -6.96 13.76 -5.08
CA ILE A 137 -5.84 13.07 -5.75
C ILE A 137 -6.10 13.02 -7.24
N HIS A 138 -5.13 13.50 -8.02
CA HIS A 138 -5.22 13.44 -9.46
C HIS A 138 -4.92 12.04 -9.99
N SER A 139 -5.89 11.45 -10.69
CA SER A 139 -5.73 10.24 -11.48
C SER A 139 -5.96 10.57 -12.96
N PHE A 140 -5.11 10.00 -13.82
CA PHE A 140 -5.27 10.05 -15.27
C PHE A 140 -6.08 8.86 -15.81
N SER A 141 -6.41 7.89 -14.95
CA SER A 141 -7.31 6.78 -15.23
C SER A 141 -8.73 7.09 -14.74
N ASP A 142 -9.73 6.61 -15.49
CA ASP A 142 -11.15 6.61 -15.09
C ASP A 142 -11.40 5.72 -13.86
N ILE A 143 -10.54 4.73 -13.64
CA ILE A 143 -10.53 3.90 -12.42
C ILE A 143 -9.59 4.57 -11.44
N GLN A 144 -10.15 5.13 -10.37
CA GLN A 144 -9.34 5.71 -9.32
C GLN A 144 -8.93 4.70 -8.26
N MET A 145 -9.76 3.70 -7.94
CA MET A 145 -9.45 2.73 -6.88
C MET A 145 -9.83 1.29 -7.19
N ASP A 146 -8.80 0.49 -7.43
CA ASP A 146 -8.83 -0.97 -7.59
C ASP A 146 -7.55 -1.57 -7.01
N SER A 147 -7.61 -1.96 -5.74
CA SER A 147 -6.46 -2.45 -4.96
C SER A 147 -6.49 -3.97 -4.82
N ILE A 148 -5.36 -4.56 -4.39
CA ILE A 148 -5.31 -5.99 -4.03
C ILE A 148 -6.36 -6.32 -2.97
N TYR A 149 -6.53 -5.47 -1.94
CA TYR A 149 -7.56 -5.65 -0.92
C TYR A 149 -8.98 -5.70 -1.52
N LYS A 150 -9.36 -4.74 -2.37
CA LYS A 150 -10.70 -4.74 -2.99
C LYS A 150 -10.94 -6.00 -3.81
N ARG A 151 -9.95 -6.43 -4.60
CA ARG A 151 -10.02 -7.67 -5.37
C ARG A 151 -10.14 -8.91 -4.49
N LEU A 152 -9.45 -8.96 -3.34
CA LEU A 152 -9.59 -10.04 -2.35
C LEU A 152 -11.00 -10.08 -1.74
N VAL A 153 -11.57 -8.93 -1.36
CA VAL A 153 -12.94 -8.84 -0.85
C VAL A 153 -13.96 -9.25 -1.91
N GLU A 154 -13.78 -8.85 -3.17
CA GLU A 154 -14.65 -9.29 -4.27
C GLU A 154 -14.55 -10.80 -4.51
N ARG A 155 -13.36 -11.37 -4.37
CA ARG A 155 -13.13 -12.81 -4.48
C ARG A 155 -13.75 -13.59 -3.32
N ASN A 156 -13.58 -13.11 -2.10
CA ASN A 156 -14.16 -13.70 -0.89
C ASN A 156 -14.49 -12.63 0.14
N ARG A 157 -15.78 -12.30 0.25
CA ARG A 157 -16.27 -11.22 1.12
C ARG A 157 -16.10 -11.47 2.61
N CYS A 158 -15.83 -12.71 3.03
CA CYS A 158 -15.48 -13.02 4.42
C CYS A 158 -14.16 -12.33 4.86
N GLY A 159 -13.34 -11.86 3.92
CA GLY A 159 -12.12 -11.08 4.18
C GLY A 159 -12.33 -9.57 4.21
N LEU A 160 -13.60 -9.10 4.22
CA LEU A 160 -13.88 -7.68 4.42
C LEU A 160 -13.18 -7.20 5.69
N ASN A 161 -12.60 -6.01 5.61
CA ASN A 161 -11.88 -5.33 6.67
C ASN A 161 -10.48 -5.91 6.99
N ASP A 162 -10.07 -7.04 6.42
CA ASP A 162 -8.77 -7.67 6.68
C ASP A 162 -7.64 -7.09 5.80
N TYR A 163 -7.30 -5.81 6.04
CA TYR A 163 -6.17 -5.13 5.42
C TYR A 163 -5.27 -4.42 6.43
N GLN A 164 -3.97 -4.34 6.12
CA GLN A 164 -2.99 -3.60 6.94
C GLN A 164 -1.90 -2.92 6.10
N ASN A 165 -1.90 -1.60 6.08
CA ASN A 165 -0.82 -0.78 5.54
C ASN A 165 0.16 -0.43 6.66
N GLN A 166 1.29 -1.12 6.66
CA GLN A 166 2.39 -0.92 7.59
C GLN A 166 3.59 -0.31 6.83
N ALA A 167 3.30 0.71 6.03
CA ALA A 167 4.28 1.46 5.28
C ALA A 167 4.65 2.79 5.96
N ASN A 168 5.90 3.23 5.83
CA ASN A 168 6.38 4.46 6.44
C ASN A 168 7.21 5.29 5.44
N ASN A 169 6.99 6.60 5.42
CA ASN A 169 7.85 7.51 4.67
C ASN A 169 9.30 7.39 5.15
N GLY A 170 10.22 7.14 4.20
CA GLY A 170 11.63 6.86 4.49
C GLY A 170 11.93 5.43 4.98
N ALA A 171 10.97 4.49 4.92
CA ALA A 171 11.24 3.09 5.22
C ALA A 171 12.23 2.50 4.21
N ARG A 172 13.22 1.79 4.74
CA ARG A 172 14.21 1.02 3.99
C ARG A 172 14.49 -0.27 4.73
N ILE A 173 15.20 -1.23 4.15
CA ILE A 173 15.28 -2.58 4.73
C ILE A 173 15.78 -2.59 6.18
N THR A 174 16.70 -1.66 6.53
CA THR A 174 17.21 -1.55 7.90
C THR A 174 16.13 -1.13 8.90
N SER A 175 15.35 -0.08 8.58
CA SER A 175 14.29 0.39 9.48
C SER A 175 13.11 -0.59 9.49
N MET A 176 12.92 -1.32 8.40
CA MET A 176 11.94 -2.40 8.30
C MET A 176 12.20 -3.49 9.33
N ALA A 177 13.37 -4.13 9.25
CA ALA A 177 13.78 -5.19 10.16
C ALA A 177 13.82 -4.70 11.63
N ASP A 178 14.42 -3.53 11.86
CA ASP A 178 14.65 -3.05 13.22
C ASP A 178 13.34 -2.74 13.96
N LYS A 179 12.34 -2.20 13.26
CA LYS A 179 11.15 -1.59 13.88
C LYS A 179 9.84 -1.78 13.13
N ILE A 180 9.78 -1.47 11.84
CA ILE A 180 8.47 -1.30 11.15
C ILE A 180 7.72 -2.62 11.06
N VAL A 181 8.42 -3.74 10.79
CA VAL A 181 7.79 -5.07 10.69
C VAL A 181 7.07 -5.47 11.99
N LYS A 182 7.54 -4.98 13.14
CA LYS A 182 6.94 -5.26 14.46
C LYS A 182 5.59 -4.55 14.67
N GLY A 183 5.24 -3.63 13.77
CA GLY A 183 3.93 -3.00 13.76
C GLY A 183 2.83 -3.87 13.16
N LEU A 184 3.18 -4.88 12.34
CA LEU A 184 2.18 -5.77 11.73
C LEU A 184 1.40 -6.52 12.81
N SER A 185 0.07 -6.44 12.79
CA SER A 185 -0.79 -7.14 13.75
C SER A 185 -1.31 -8.44 13.15
N ARG A 186 -0.65 -9.56 13.50
CA ARG A 186 -1.11 -10.90 13.12
C ARG A 186 -0.65 -11.91 14.16
N LYS A 187 -1.49 -12.90 14.45
CA LYS A 187 -1.17 -14.06 15.29
C LYS A 187 -1.24 -15.32 14.44
N THR A 188 -0.49 -16.35 14.82
CA THR A 188 -0.50 -17.65 14.13
C THR A 188 -1.87 -18.37 14.18
N SER A 189 -2.77 -17.93 15.06
CA SER A 189 -4.15 -18.39 15.15
C SER A 189 -5.12 -17.76 14.14
N ASP A 190 -4.71 -16.67 13.49
CA ASP A 190 -5.59 -15.85 12.63
C ASP A 190 -5.72 -16.47 11.24
N ASN A 191 -6.49 -15.81 10.35
CA ASN A 191 -6.53 -16.19 8.95
C ASN A 191 -5.20 -15.88 8.26
N ARG A 192 -4.88 -16.66 7.23
CA ARG A 192 -3.65 -16.45 6.44
C ARG A 192 -3.62 -15.05 5.83
N LEU A 193 -2.41 -14.58 5.56
CA LEU A 193 -2.13 -13.21 5.12
C LEU A 193 -1.24 -13.25 3.87
N VAL A 194 -1.55 -12.42 2.87
CA VAL A 194 -0.58 -12.07 1.83
C VAL A 194 0.13 -10.79 2.26
N VAL A 195 1.44 -10.86 2.44
CA VAL A 195 2.27 -9.72 2.86
C VAL A 195 3.14 -9.29 1.68
N PHE A 196 2.98 -8.06 1.22
CA PHE A 196 3.92 -7.43 0.29
C PHE A 196 5.04 -6.74 1.07
N LEU A 197 6.28 -7.23 0.95
CA LEU A 197 7.48 -6.54 1.41
C LEU A 197 8.03 -5.72 0.24
N SER A 198 7.66 -4.43 0.19
CA SER A 198 7.88 -3.57 -0.97
C SER A 198 8.56 -2.26 -0.60
N LEU A 199 9.89 -2.28 -0.56
CA LEU A 199 10.76 -1.15 -0.23
C LEU A 199 11.53 -0.75 -1.48
N ILE A 200 10.95 0.16 -2.27
CA ILE A 200 11.30 0.28 -3.68
C ILE A 200 12.34 1.37 -3.96
N GLY A 201 12.67 2.21 -2.97
CA GLY A 201 13.55 3.37 -3.18
C GLY A 201 14.58 3.65 -2.10
N ASN A 202 14.19 3.75 -0.82
CA ASN A 202 15.02 4.39 0.23
C ASN A 202 16.33 3.67 0.59
N ASP A 203 16.57 2.47 0.09
CA ASP A 203 17.87 1.80 0.18
C ASP A 203 18.93 2.39 -0.78
N VAL A 204 18.49 3.12 -1.82
CA VAL A 204 19.33 3.93 -2.73
C VAL A 204 18.94 5.42 -2.76
N CYS A 205 17.75 5.79 -2.27
CA CYS A 205 17.29 7.17 -2.24
C CYS A 205 17.59 7.87 -0.91
N ASN A 206 18.22 9.05 -1.01
CA ASN A 206 18.47 9.95 0.11
C ASN A 206 18.83 11.37 -0.39
N GLY A 207 18.77 12.36 0.50
CA GLY A 207 19.13 13.75 0.22
C GLY A 207 20.58 14.14 0.56
N ARG A 208 21.47 13.19 0.87
CA ARG A 208 22.84 13.49 1.30
C ARG A 208 23.78 13.65 0.11
N PHE A 209 24.93 14.28 0.36
CA PHE A 209 26.00 14.44 -0.63
C PHE A 209 27.38 14.08 -0.04
N PRO A 210 28.17 13.18 -0.67
CA PRO A 210 27.80 12.35 -1.83
C PRO A 210 26.75 11.29 -1.46
N THR A 211 25.75 11.09 -2.33
CA THR A 211 24.56 10.25 -2.05
C THR A 211 24.90 8.77 -1.98
N GLU A 212 25.84 8.31 -2.81
CA GLU A 212 26.27 6.92 -2.94
C GLU A 212 26.88 6.36 -1.65
N ASN A 213 27.43 7.23 -0.80
CA ASN A 213 27.97 6.84 0.51
C ASN A 213 26.88 6.43 1.52
N SER A 214 25.61 6.67 1.20
CA SER A 214 24.48 6.37 2.07
C SER A 214 23.59 5.22 1.56
N PHE A 215 23.96 4.61 0.43
CA PHE A 215 23.28 3.42 -0.09
C PHE A 215 23.45 2.25 0.88
N THR A 216 22.43 1.40 0.98
CA THR A 216 22.51 0.15 1.74
C THR A 216 23.40 -0.84 0.99
N SER A 217 24.40 -1.43 1.64
CA SER A 217 25.25 -2.44 1.00
C SER A 217 24.48 -3.75 0.77
N ALA A 218 24.91 -4.55 -0.20
CA ALA A 218 24.31 -5.85 -0.50
C ALA A 218 24.27 -6.77 0.74
N GLU A 219 25.36 -6.83 1.50
CA GLU A 219 25.44 -7.67 2.71
C GLU A 219 24.46 -7.19 3.79
N LYS A 220 24.32 -5.87 3.94
CA LYS A 220 23.38 -5.31 4.92
C LYS A 220 21.94 -5.53 4.51
N PHE A 221 21.66 -5.43 3.21
CA PHE A 221 20.36 -5.68 2.65
C PHE A 221 19.96 -7.15 2.84
N GLU A 222 20.85 -8.09 2.50
CA GLU A 222 20.65 -9.53 2.75
C GLU A 222 20.37 -9.82 4.23
N GLU A 223 21.24 -9.36 5.13
CA GLU A 223 21.09 -9.55 6.59
C GLU A 223 19.71 -9.10 7.08
N LYS A 224 19.28 -7.90 6.67
CA LYS A 224 18.04 -7.28 7.16
C LYS A 224 16.80 -7.83 6.48
N THR A 225 16.91 -8.30 5.23
CA THR A 225 15.84 -9.05 4.56
C THR A 225 15.60 -10.37 5.28
N VAL A 226 16.64 -11.15 5.57
CA VAL A 226 16.51 -12.41 6.32
C VAL A 226 15.93 -12.17 7.71
N GLU A 227 16.42 -11.17 8.45
CA GLU A 227 15.86 -10.82 9.77
C GLU A 227 14.36 -10.47 9.70
N THR A 228 13.94 -9.76 8.66
CA THR A 228 12.52 -9.42 8.46
C THR A 228 11.68 -10.67 8.19
N LEU A 229 12.14 -11.54 7.31
CA LEU A 229 11.44 -12.78 6.95
C LEU A 229 11.39 -13.78 8.10
N ASP A 230 12.48 -13.92 8.87
CA ASP A 230 12.54 -14.72 10.10
C ASP A 230 11.49 -14.25 11.11
N TYR A 231 11.37 -12.94 11.32
CA TYR A 231 10.34 -12.38 12.20
C TYR A 231 8.93 -12.70 11.68
N LEU A 232 8.67 -12.50 10.38
CA LEU A 232 7.37 -12.83 9.79
C LEU A 232 7.00 -14.30 10.01
N ASN A 233 7.98 -15.21 9.94
CA ASN A 233 7.74 -16.63 10.15
C ASN A 233 7.31 -16.93 11.60
N THR A 234 7.55 -16.04 12.55
CA THR A 234 7.11 -16.23 13.95
C THR A 234 5.65 -15.83 14.19
N ILE A 235 5.08 -14.97 13.34
CA ILE A 235 3.76 -14.37 13.57
C ILE A 235 2.70 -14.76 12.55
N LEU A 236 3.10 -15.09 11.31
CA LEU A 236 2.16 -15.42 10.25
C LEU A 236 1.55 -16.83 10.46
N PRO A 237 0.23 -16.99 10.26
CA PRO A 237 -0.41 -18.31 10.19
C PRO A 237 0.17 -19.16 9.05
N GLU A 238 0.16 -20.47 9.25
CA GLU A 238 0.51 -21.45 8.21
C GLU A 238 -0.33 -21.24 6.94
N GLY A 239 0.34 -21.33 5.77
CA GLY A 239 -0.28 -21.12 4.47
C GLY A 239 -0.37 -19.65 4.04
N SER A 240 0.25 -18.74 4.78
CA SER A 240 0.43 -17.34 4.36
C SER A 240 1.38 -17.22 3.16
N THR A 241 1.44 -16.05 2.55
CA THR A 241 2.36 -15.76 1.43
C THR A 241 3.08 -14.46 1.69
N VAL A 242 4.40 -14.42 1.50
CA VAL A 242 5.19 -13.19 1.55
C VAL A 242 5.72 -12.95 0.15
N VAL A 243 5.35 -11.80 -0.42
CA VAL A 243 5.78 -11.34 -1.74
C VAL A 243 6.79 -10.23 -1.54
N MET A 244 8.05 -10.49 -1.86
CA MET A 244 9.09 -9.46 -1.88
C MET A 244 9.19 -8.86 -3.27
N THR A 245 9.22 -7.53 -3.36
CA THR A 245 9.44 -6.85 -4.63
C THR A 245 10.89 -6.44 -4.80
N GLY A 246 11.35 -6.34 -6.05
CA GLY A 246 12.60 -5.64 -6.37
C GLY A 246 12.51 -4.14 -6.09
N LEU A 247 13.65 -3.46 -6.11
CA LEU A 247 13.70 -1.99 -6.13
C LEU A 247 13.29 -1.48 -7.51
N ALA A 248 12.76 -0.25 -7.54
CA ALA A 248 12.39 0.42 -8.78
C ALA A 248 13.62 0.79 -9.63
N ASN A 249 13.47 0.79 -10.95
CA ASN A 249 14.36 1.55 -11.82
C ASN A 249 13.91 3.02 -11.90
N GLY A 250 14.40 3.86 -10.99
CA GLY A 250 14.01 5.27 -10.94
C GLY A 250 14.66 6.19 -11.98
N SER A 251 15.50 5.68 -12.91
CA SER A 251 16.06 6.52 -13.99
C SER A 251 14.98 7.16 -14.85
N VAL A 252 13.83 6.47 -14.98
CA VAL A 252 12.65 6.93 -15.72
C VAL A 252 12.11 8.27 -15.22
N LEU A 253 12.34 8.62 -13.94
CA LEU A 253 11.85 9.87 -13.36
C LEU A 253 12.43 11.09 -14.07
N TRP A 254 13.76 11.14 -14.21
CA TRP A 254 14.39 12.24 -14.94
C TRP A 254 13.93 12.23 -16.40
N ASP A 255 13.92 11.07 -17.05
CA ASP A 255 13.63 10.97 -18.49
C ASP A 255 12.20 11.42 -18.82
N LEU A 256 11.22 11.10 -17.95
CA LEU A 256 9.82 11.48 -18.13
C LEU A 256 9.51 12.93 -17.70
N MET A 257 10.20 13.44 -16.68
CA MET A 257 9.83 14.71 -16.03
C MET A 257 10.70 15.89 -16.44
N ASN A 258 11.91 15.69 -16.99
CA ASN A 258 12.86 16.80 -17.20
C ASN A 258 12.39 17.89 -18.19
N GLU A 259 11.44 17.58 -19.08
CA GLU A 259 10.84 18.56 -19.99
C GLU A 259 9.47 19.08 -19.50
N LYS A 260 8.99 18.61 -18.36
CA LYS A 260 7.68 18.96 -17.81
C LYS A 260 7.77 20.18 -16.90
N MET A 261 6.69 20.93 -16.88
CA MET A 261 6.50 22.05 -15.95
C MET A 261 6.04 21.53 -14.60
N HIS A 262 6.67 22.01 -13.53
CA HIS A 262 6.19 21.72 -12.17
C HIS A 262 4.94 22.57 -11.87
N PRO A 263 3.96 22.11 -11.06
CA PRO A 263 2.74 22.87 -10.73
C PRO A 263 2.98 24.33 -10.31
N LEU A 264 4.03 24.59 -9.51
CA LEU A 264 4.43 25.95 -9.11
C LEU A 264 4.85 26.86 -10.28
N GLY A 265 5.34 26.27 -11.38
CA GLY A 265 5.84 26.97 -12.56
C GLY A 265 4.80 27.17 -13.67
N GLU A 266 3.70 26.42 -13.65
CA GLU A 266 2.72 26.39 -14.75
C GLU A 266 2.12 27.78 -15.05
N TYR A 267 1.75 28.55 -14.00
CA TYR A 267 1.10 29.85 -14.18
C TYR A 267 1.95 30.88 -14.95
N ARG A 268 3.27 30.87 -14.74
CA ARG A 268 4.21 31.82 -15.39
C ARG A 268 5.09 31.16 -16.45
N ASN A 269 4.94 29.86 -16.66
CA ASN A 269 5.78 29.04 -17.52
C ASN A 269 7.28 29.26 -17.25
N ASN A 270 7.70 29.18 -15.98
CA ASN A 270 9.03 29.62 -15.54
C ASN A 270 9.79 28.66 -14.60
N MET A 271 9.30 27.45 -14.35
CA MET A 271 9.95 26.47 -13.46
C MET A 271 9.52 25.04 -13.84
N GLY A 272 10.44 24.27 -14.40
CA GLY A 272 10.28 22.84 -14.66
C GLY A 272 10.75 21.98 -13.48
N TYR A 273 10.64 20.67 -13.64
CA TYR A 273 11.22 19.72 -12.68
C TYR A 273 12.74 19.81 -12.55
N PRO A 274 13.55 20.08 -13.61
CA PRO A 274 14.99 20.26 -13.45
C PRO A 274 15.35 21.32 -12.40
N GLU A 275 14.67 22.47 -12.41
CA GLU A 275 14.91 23.53 -11.43
C GLU A 275 14.49 23.13 -10.01
N ILE A 276 13.39 22.37 -9.86
CA ILE A 276 12.96 21.84 -8.56
C ILE A 276 13.98 20.83 -8.02
N TYR A 277 14.43 19.90 -8.86
CA TYR A 277 15.41 18.89 -8.47
C TYR A 277 16.73 19.53 -8.03
N GLU A 278 17.25 20.49 -8.80
CA GLU A 278 18.45 21.25 -8.42
C GLU A 278 18.26 22.04 -7.11
N TYR A 279 17.08 22.64 -6.92
CA TYR A 279 16.75 23.36 -5.69
C TYR A 279 16.76 22.44 -4.47
N LEU A 280 16.12 21.26 -4.56
CA LEU A 280 16.06 20.29 -3.47
C LEU A 280 17.42 19.65 -3.18
N GLU A 281 18.21 19.36 -4.22
CA GLU A 281 19.59 18.85 -4.10
C GLU A 281 20.48 19.87 -3.37
N CYS A 282 20.41 21.15 -3.76
CA CYS A 282 21.15 22.24 -3.14
C CYS A 282 20.86 22.38 -1.63
N LEU A 283 19.60 22.15 -1.25
CA LEU A 283 19.15 22.19 0.14
C LEU A 283 19.40 20.89 0.92
N GLN A 284 19.86 19.82 0.26
CA GLN A 284 20.02 18.48 0.83
C GLN A 284 18.74 17.89 1.41
N ILE A 285 17.61 18.18 0.74
CA ILE A 285 16.28 17.70 1.12
C ILE A 285 15.56 16.98 -0.03
N SER A 286 16.24 16.71 -1.14
CA SER A 286 15.70 15.85 -2.20
C SER A 286 15.37 14.47 -1.63
N PRO A 287 14.20 13.90 -1.97
CA PRO A 287 13.88 12.54 -1.54
C PRO A 287 14.83 11.52 -2.18
N CYS A 288 15.38 11.82 -3.37
CA CYS A 288 16.32 10.95 -4.05
C CYS A 288 17.32 11.73 -4.92
N ASN A 289 18.44 12.18 -4.34
CA ASN A 289 19.53 12.82 -5.10
C ASN A 289 20.08 11.94 -6.22
N GLY A 290 20.01 10.61 -6.07
CA GLY A 290 20.52 9.66 -7.05
C GLY A 290 19.79 9.74 -8.40
N TRP A 291 18.46 9.65 -8.39
CA TRP A 291 17.63 9.64 -9.59
C TRP A 291 17.11 11.01 -10.01
N MET A 292 16.81 11.90 -9.07
CA MET A 292 16.32 13.26 -9.35
C MET A 292 17.50 14.22 -9.53
N SER A 293 18.39 13.92 -10.48
CA SER A 293 19.58 14.72 -10.75
C SER A 293 19.82 14.82 -12.26
N ASN A 294 20.34 15.96 -12.71
CA ASN A 294 20.76 16.15 -14.10
C ASN A 294 22.02 15.33 -14.46
N ASN A 295 22.72 14.79 -13.47
CA ASN A 295 23.92 13.99 -13.66
C ASN A 295 23.57 12.55 -14.06
N ALA A 296 23.65 12.25 -15.35
CA ALA A 296 23.34 10.94 -15.89
C ALA A 296 24.19 9.79 -15.28
N THR A 297 25.47 10.04 -15.00
CA THR A 297 26.33 9.04 -14.34
C THR A 297 25.85 8.73 -12.93
N LEU A 298 25.36 9.73 -12.19
CA LEU A 298 24.82 9.49 -10.86
C LEU A 298 23.52 8.67 -10.92
N ARG A 299 22.65 8.96 -11.90
CA ARG A 299 21.43 8.17 -12.13
C ARG A 299 21.77 6.71 -12.46
N GLU A 300 22.74 6.49 -13.34
CA GLU A 300 23.23 5.15 -13.72
C GLU A 300 23.77 4.39 -12.50
N VAL A 301 24.66 4.99 -11.70
CA VAL A 301 25.18 4.37 -10.47
C VAL A 301 24.07 4.04 -9.47
N THR A 302 23.06 4.90 -9.35
CA THR A 302 21.91 4.66 -8.47
C THR A 302 21.07 3.48 -8.95
N THR A 303 20.78 3.43 -10.25
CA THR A 303 20.04 2.31 -10.88
C THR A 303 20.82 1.00 -10.77
N ASP A 304 22.12 0.99 -11.08
CA ASP A 304 22.96 -0.20 -10.97
C ASP A 304 22.96 -0.77 -9.54
N HIS A 305 23.04 0.11 -8.54
CA HIS A 305 22.97 -0.30 -7.15
C HIS A 305 21.58 -0.82 -6.77
N ALA A 306 20.51 -0.21 -7.28
CA ALA A 306 19.15 -0.68 -7.06
C ALA A 306 18.94 -2.08 -7.64
N MET A 307 19.39 -2.33 -8.88
CA MET A 307 19.30 -3.63 -9.53
C MET A 307 20.13 -4.69 -8.81
N MET A 308 21.33 -4.34 -8.32
CA MET A 308 22.11 -5.23 -7.47
C MET A 308 21.35 -5.63 -6.19
N LEU A 309 20.64 -4.70 -5.55
CA LEU A 309 19.84 -5.03 -4.35
C LEU A 309 18.60 -5.86 -4.70
N SER A 310 18.00 -5.65 -5.87
CA SER A 310 16.93 -6.51 -6.41
C SER A 310 17.42 -7.95 -6.63
N ASP A 311 18.62 -8.14 -7.19
CA ASP A 311 19.23 -9.48 -7.34
C ASP A 311 19.46 -10.14 -5.97
N VAL A 312 19.83 -9.36 -4.95
CA VAL A 312 19.97 -9.87 -3.58
C VAL A 312 18.62 -10.28 -3.01
N ALA A 313 17.56 -9.50 -3.23
CA ALA A 313 16.19 -9.85 -2.82
C ALA A 313 15.76 -11.19 -3.43
N GLU A 314 15.89 -11.34 -4.76
CA GLU A 314 15.57 -12.57 -5.48
C GLU A 314 16.36 -13.76 -4.92
N MET A 315 17.68 -13.61 -4.79
CA MET A 315 18.57 -14.64 -4.25
C MET A 315 18.16 -15.08 -2.83
N VAL A 316 17.76 -14.15 -1.95
CA VAL A 316 17.32 -14.49 -0.59
C VAL A 316 16.02 -15.29 -0.64
N ILE A 317 15.05 -14.86 -1.45
CA ILE A 317 13.76 -15.54 -1.57
C ILE A 317 13.93 -16.95 -2.15
N ASP A 318 14.74 -17.13 -3.19
CA ASP A 318 15.03 -18.42 -3.80
C ASP A 318 15.69 -19.43 -2.86
N ARG A 319 16.45 -18.95 -1.88
CA ARG A 319 17.17 -19.78 -0.90
C ARG A 319 16.38 -19.99 0.39
N SER A 320 15.29 -19.28 0.57
CA SER A 320 14.53 -19.29 1.81
C SER A 320 13.45 -20.35 1.81
N GLU A 321 13.39 -21.13 2.89
CA GLU A 321 12.28 -22.04 3.18
C GLU A 321 11.70 -21.68 4.55
N TYR A 322 10.43 -21.30 4.58
CA TYR A 322 9.71 -20.95 5.80
C TYR A 322 8.54 -21.90 6.00
N SER A 323 8.28 -22.27 7.26
CA SER A 323 7.21 -23.22 7.59
C SER A 323 5.82 -22.59 7.50
N ASN A 324 5.70 -21.30 7.78
CA ASN A 324 4.39 -20.65 7.88
C ASN A 324 3.96 -19.93 6.60
N PHE A 325 4.87 -19.66 5.67
CA PHE A 325 4.52 -18.97 4.44
C PHE A 325 5.35 -19.40 3.24
N LYS A 326 4.76 -19.24 2.05
CA LYS A 326 5.48 -19.28 0.78
C LYS A 326 6.11 -17.92 0.52
N ALA A 327 7.43 -17.89 0.30
CA ALA A 327 8.13 -16.71 -0.19
C ALA A 327 8.08 -16.66 -1.73
N LEU A 328 7.75 -15.50 -2.28
CA LEU A 328 7.72 -15.20 -3.71
C LEU A 328 8.50 -13.90 -3.97
N TYR A 329 9.18 -13.84 -5.10
CA TYR A 329 9.86 -12.63 -5.57
C TYR A 329 9.26 -12.20 -6.91
N TYR A 330 9.04 -10.90 -7.07
CA TYR A 330 8.70 -10.29 -8.35
C TYR A 330 9.50 -8.99 -8.54
N PRO A 331 9.99 -8.70 -9.74
CA PRO A 331 10.60 -7.41 -10.03
C PRO A 331 9.57 -6.28 -9.89
N PHE A 332 10.01 -5.09 -9.48
CA PHE A 332 9.18 -3.89 -9.52
C PHE A 332 9.41 -3.18 -10.86
N ASP A 333 8.74 -3.67 -11.90
CA ASP A 333 8.92 -3.20 -13.27
C ASP A 333 8.04 -1.96 -13.58
N ILE A 334 8.59 -0.77 -13.37
CA ILE A 334 7.91 0.48 -13.73
C ILE A 334 7.76 0.62 -15.25
N GLU A 335 8.67 0.04 -16.04
CA GLU A 335 8.59 0.12 -17.50
C GLU A 335 7.40 -0.65 -18.04
N GLU A 336 7.05 -1.80 -17.43
CA GLU A 336 5.82 -2.52 -17.75
C GLU A 336 4.57 -1.65 -17.52
N SER A 337 4.48 -0.96 -16.37
CA SER A 337 3.39 0.00 -16.10
C SER A 337 3.33 1.13 -17.12
N ILE A 338 4.49 1.70 -17.49
CA ILE A 338 4.57 2.77 -18.50
C ILE A 338 4.06 2.26 -19.85
N ASN A 339 4.53 1.09 -20.29
CA ASN A 339 4.14 0.49 -21.56
C ASN A 339 2.64 0.16 -21.60
N GLU A 340 2.09 -0.37 -20.50
CA GLU A 340 0.65 -0.64 -20.38
C GLU A 340 -0.16 0.66 -20.49
N TRP A 341 0.29 1.73 -19.83
CA TRP A 341 -0.40 3.02 -19.86
C TRP A 341 -0.34 3.70 -21.23
N GLU A 342 0.81 3.69 -21.88
CA GLU A 342 0.99 4.24 -23.22
C GLU A 342 0.18 3.46 -24.27
N ALA A 343 0.05 2.14 -24.10
CA ALA A 343 -0.81 1.31 -24.95
C ALA A 343 -2.30 1.69 -24.84
N GLN A 344 -2.71 2.29 -23.71
CA GLN A 344 -4.06 2.81 -23.49
C GLN A 344 -4.22 4.27 -23.97
N GLY A 345 -3.16 4.88 -24.51
CA GLY A 345 -3.15 6.25 -25.01
C GLY A 345 -2.74 7.30 -23.98
N GLY A 346 -2.26 6.87 -22.81
CA GLY A 346 -1.62 7.73 -21.83
C GLY A 346 -0.17 8.09 -22.20
N GLU A 347 0.49 8.82 -21.30
CA GLU A 347 1.92 9.15 -21.39
C GLU A 347 2.63 8.78 -20.09
N GLY A 348 3.86 8.25 -20.15
CA GLY A 348 4.57 7.77 -18.95
C GLY A 348 4.67 8.76 -17.78
N TRP A 349 4.80 10.07 -18.05
CA TRP A 349 4.88 11.10 -17.00
C TRP A 349 3.62 11.18 -16.12
N GLN A 350 2.47 10.70 -16.61
CA GLN A 350 1.20 10.67 -15.88
C GLN A 350 1.21 9.63 -14.73
N LEU A 351 2.18 8.73 -14.73
CA LEU A 351 2.37 7.73 -13.69
C LEU A 351 3.20 8.26 -12.50
N ILE A 352 3.66 9.51 -12.55
CA ILE A 352 4.48 10.15 -11.51
C ILE A 352 3.65 11.23 -10.79
N GLU A 353 3.80 11.31 -9.47
CA GLU A 353 3.19 12.36 -8.64
C GLU A 353 3.66 13.76 -9.07
N LEU A 354 2.70 14.65 -9.30
CA LEU A 354 2.98 15.93 -9.96
C LEU A 354 3.66 16.96 -9.05
N VAL A 355 3.59 16.79 -7.73
CA VAL A 355 4.17 17.78 -6.81
C VAL A 355 5.59 17.39 -6.39
N ASP A 356 5.86 16.12 -6.12
CA ASP A 356 7.22 15.70 -5.77
C ASP A 356 8.04 15.27 -7.00
N GLY A 357 7.39 14.89 -8.11
CA GLY A 357 8.06 14.41 -9.31
C GLY A 357 8.88 13.14 -9.05
N PHE A 358 8.47 12.30 -8.10
CA PHE A 358 9.23 11.17 -7.59
C PHE A 358 8.36 9.94 -7.36
N HIS A 359 7.29 10.05 -6.58
CA HIS A 359 6.48 8.88 -6.21
C HIS A 359 5.57 8.44 -7.36
N PRO A 360 5.13 7.17 -7.39
CA PRO A 360 4.11 6.73 -8.33
C PRO A 360 2.76 7.41 -8.02
N SER A 361 2.06 7.87 -9.06
CA SER A 361 0.75 8.54 -8.95
C SER A 361 -0.38 7.57 -8.64
N GLN A 362 -1.58 8.08 -8.36
CA GLN A 362 -2.80 7.26 -8.23
C GLN A 362 -3.04 6.34 -9.44
N THR A 363 -2.73 6.81 -10.65
CA THR A 363 -2.83 6.01 -11.87
C THR A 363 -1.89 4.81 -11.79
N SER A 364 -0.65 5.04 -11.35
CA SER A 364 0.32 3.97 -11.14
C SER A 364 -0.07 3.02 -10.01
N MET A 365 -0.76 3.49 -8.96
CA MET A 365 -1.29 2.61 -7.91
C MET A 365 -2.23 1.54 -8.48
N VAL A 366 -3.16 1.93 -9.36
CA VAL A 366 -4.11 1.00 -9.99
C VAL A 366 -3.40 0.01 -10.92
N LEU A 367 -2.44 0.49 -11.73
CA LEU A 367 -1.67 -0.38 -12.62
C LEU A 367 -0.79 -1.36 -11.83
N THR A 368 -0.14 -0.90 -10.75
CA THR A 368 0.68 -1.73 -9.87
C THR A 368 -0.14 -2.85 -9.23
N ALA A 369 -1.35 -2.54 -8.74
CA ALA A 369 -2.27 -3.55 -8.22
C ALA A 369 -2.66 -4.57 -9.30
N ASN A 370 -2.91 -4.10 -10.53
CA ASN A 370 -3.25 -4.96 -11.65
C ASN A 370 -2.11 -5.94 -12.01
N MET A 371 -0.89 -5.42 -12.11
CA MET A 371 0.30 -6.20 -12.44
C MET A 371 0.54 -7.31 -11.42
N PHE A 372 0.64 -6.97 -10.12
CA PHE A 372 0.89 -7.98 -9.10
C PHE A 372 -0.26 -8.98 -8.95
N TRP A 373 -1.50 -8.52 -9.09
CA TRP A 373 -2.65 -9.43 -9.08
C TRP A 373 -2.55 -10.47 -10.19
N ASN A 374 -2.26 -10.03 -11.43
CA ASN A 374 -2.20 -10.91 -12.59
C ASN A 374 -1.02 -11.89 -12.48
N GLN A 375 0.17 -11.40 -12.13
CA GLN A 375 1.36 -12.24 -11.96
C GLN A 375 1.15 -13.31 -10.88
N ILE A 376 0.63 -12.93 -9.70
CA ILE A 376 0.39 -13.90 -8.62
C ILE A 376 -0.72 -14.88 -8.98
N MET A 377 -1.77 -14.45 -9.68
CA MET A 377 -2.83 -15.34 -10.14
C MET A 377 -2.35 -16.34 -11.20
N GLU A 378 -1.34 -15.98 -11.99
CA GLU A 378 -0.71 -16.87 -12.97
C GLU A 378 0.23 -17.88 -12.28
N ASP A 379 1.12 -17.39 -11.41
CA ASP A 379 2.20 -18.19 -10.85
C ASP A 379 1.79 -19.00 -9.61
N TYR A 380 0.98 -18.40 -8.73
CA TYR A 380 0.59 -18.99 -7.44
C TYR A 380 -0.80 -18.53 -6.97
N PRO A 381 -1.88 -18.87 -7.70
CA PRO A 381 -3.25 -18.42 -7.40
C PRO A 381 -3.75 -18.86 -6.01
N GLU A 382 -3.14 -19.90 -5.43
CA GLU A 382 -3.44 -20.35 -4.07
C GLU A 382 -3.21 -19.25 -3.02
N ALA A 383 -2.32 -18.28 -3.27
CA ALA A 383 -2.11 -17.12 -2.41
C ALA A 383 -3.42 -16.37 -2.13
N PHE A 384 -4.28 -16.20 -3.14
CA PHE A 384 -5.53 -15.44 -3.03
C PHE A 384 -6.76 -16.32 -2.73
N GLY A 385 -6.58 -17.64 -2.68
CA GLY A 385 -7.65 -18.59 -2.36
C GLY A 385 -8.69 -18.74 -3.47
N GLU A 386 -9.82 -19.36 -3.16
CA GLU A 386 -10.91 -19.60 -4.10
C GLU A 386 -11.95 -18.48 -4.10
N VAL A 387 -12.72 -18.37 -5.17
CA VAL A 387 -13.90 -17.49 -5.22
C VAL A 387 -14.97 -18.07 -4.30
N ASN A 388 -15.49 -17.27 -3.38
CA ASN A 388 -16.55 -17.69 -2.48
C ASN A 388 -17.92 -17.65 -3.20
N PRO A 389 -18.62 -18.78 -3.39
CA PRO A 389 -19.90 -18.84 -4.10
C PRO A 389 -21.04 -18.11 -3.35
N TRP A 390 -20.83 -17.75 -2.08
CA TRP A 390 -21.81 -17.08 -1.23
C TRP A 390 -21.63 -15.57 -1.15
N ASN A 391 -20.75 -14.98 -1.95
CA ASN A 391 -20.46 -13.53 -1.91
C ASN A 391 -21.73 -12.66 -1.95
N ASP A 392 -22.73 -12.98 -2.79
CA ASP A 392 -23.97 -12.22 -2.83
C ASP A 392 -24.74 -12.26 -1.50
N LYS A 393 -24.77 -13.43 -0.83
CA LYS A 393 -25.40 -13.60 0.49
C LYS A 393 -24.63 -12.93 1.61
N ILE A 394 -23.31 -13.03 1.57
CA ILE A 394 -22.43 -12.32 2.52
C ILE A 394 -22.63 -10.82 2.39
N LYS A 395 -22.69 -10.29 1.16
CA LYS A 395 -22.95 -8.87 0.91
C LYS A 395 -24.28 -8.40 1.48
N GLU A 396 -25.36 -9.18 1.32
CA GLU A 396 -26.67 -8.89 1.94
C GLU A 396 -26.57 -8.79 3.48
N ILE A 397 -25.79 -9.67 4.11
CA ILE A 397 -25.57 -9.69 5.56
C ILE A 397 -24.72 -8.51 6.03
N GLN A 398 -23.58 -8.27 5.36
CA GLN A 398 -22.69 -7.15 5.65
C GLN A 398 -23.42 -5.82 5.54
N GLN A 399 -24.22 -5.64 4.48
CA GLN A 399 -25.03 -4.44 4.30
C GLN A 399 -26.02 -4.22 5.46
N LYS A 400 -26.61 -5.30 5.98
CA LYS A 400 -27.53 -5.21 7.12
C LYS A 400 -26.82 -4.86 8.43
N ASN A 401 -25.61 -5.39 8.62
CA ASN A 401 -24.89 -5.33 9.89
C ASN A 401 -24.00 -4.09 10.02
N LEU A 402 -23.30 -3.70 8.95
CA LEU A 402 -22.37 -2.58 8.91
C LEU A 402 -22.97 -1.33 8.24
N GLY A 403 -24.01 -1.50 7.42
CA GLY A 403 -24.41 -0.49 6.45
C GLY A 403 -23.45 -0.46 5.26
N TYR A 404 -23.76 0.33 4.23
CA TYR A 404 -22.72 0.76 3.29
C TYR A 404 -22.22 2.12 3.75
N HIS A 405 -20.91 2.24 3.94
CA HIS A 405 -20.29 3.54 3.84
C HIS A 405 -20.27 3.90 2.34
N THR A 406 -21.36 4.49 1.85
CA THR A 406 -21.29 5.27 0.63
C THR A 406 -20.67 6.60 0.99
N CYS A 407 -19.81 7.16 0.14
CA CYS A 407 -19.32 8.51 0.32
C CYS A 407 -20.52 9.41 0.61
N ASP A 408 -20.56 10.03 1.79
CA ASP A 408 -21.55 11.05 2.11
C ASP A 408 -21.23 12.24 1.22
N VAL A 409 -21.73 12.21 -0.01
CA VAL A 409 -21.80 13.39 -0.85
C VAL A 409 -22.80 14.27 -0.14
N GLU A 410 -22.32 15.22 0.68
CA GLU A 410 -23.19 16.29 1.16
C GLU A 410 -23.91 16.85 -0.08
N PRO A 411 -25.26 16.84 -0.12
CA PRO A 411 -25.97 17.47 -1.21
C PRO A 411 -25.59 18.95 -1.14
N GLU A 412 -24.99 19.47 -2.21
CA GLU A 412 -24.80 20.90 -2.41
C GLU A 412 -26.11 21.63 -2.02
N GLN A 413 -26.06 22.42 -0.94
CA GLN A 413 -27.12 23.36 -0.58
C GLN A 413 -26.85 24.74 -1.16
#